data_AF-A0A2V9M9G4-F1
#
_entry.id   AF-A0A2V9M9G4-F1
#
_cell.length_a   1.000
_cell.length_b   1.000
_cell.length_c   1.000
_cell.angle_alpha   90.00
_cell.angle_beta   90.00
_cell.angle_gamma   90.00
#
_symmetry.space_group_name_H-M   'P 1'
#
loop_
_entity.id
_entity.type
_entity.pdbx_description
1 polymer ?
#
loop_
_entity_poly.entity_id
_entity_poly.type
_entity_poly.pdbx_seq_one_letter_code
_entity_poly.pdbx_strand_id
1 'polypeptide(L)'
;GLFYAGVSFLESAVNEGWIFGLEQNSSTRSNLGVANVGSTGGSITLQYDVYDGTTGLKTFTSDPFMLGPGGWTQINGVLANAGLSKGYLHVRKISGDERFWAYGVINDGADSSSGTNDGSYVALAAIQ
;
A
#
# COMPACT_ATOMS: atom_id res chain seq x y z
N GLY A 1 6.55 6.67 -14.25
CA GLY A 1 7.60 6.55 -13.21
C GLY A 1 7.14 7.14 -11.88
N LEU A 2 7.81 6.84 -10.76
CA LEU A 2 7.45 7.35 -9.43
C LEU A 2 8.64 8.05 -8.78
N PHE A 3 8.45 9.30 -8.34
CA PHE A 3 9.43 10.07 -7.56
C PHE A 3 8.82 10.51 -6.24
N TYR A 4 9.56 10.35 -5.15
CA TYR A 4 9.15 10.76 -3.81
C TYR A 4 10.39 11.07 -2.96
N ALA A 5 10.20 11.86 -1.90
CA ALA A 5 11.26 12.12 -0.93
C ALA A 5 11.69 10.82 -0.24
N GLY A 6 12.96 10.70 0.13
CA GLY A 6 13.42 9.57 0.93
C GLY A 6 12.65 9.52 2.25
N VAL A 7 12.06 8.37 2.55
CA VAL A 7 11.38 8.11 3.82
C VAL A 7 12.41 7.57 4.81
N SER A 8 12.37 8.01 6.05
CA SER A 8 13.29 7.56 7.09
C SER A 8 12.82 6.24 7.71
N PHE A 9 13.75 5.50 8.34
CA PHE A 9 13.39 4.34 9.14
C PHE A 9 12.44 4.69 10.31
N LEU A 10 12.49 5.93 10.82
CA LEU A 10 11.61 6.38 11.90
C LEU A 10 10.15 6.55 11.44
N GLU A 11 9.93 6.76 10.14
CA GLU A 11 8.61 6.84 9.52
C GLU A 11 8.08 5.45 9.09
N SER A 12 8.85 4.37 9.33
CA SER A 12 8.36 3.00 9.13
C SER A 12 7.33 2.61 10.17
N ALA A 13 6.35 1.83 9.74
CA ALA A 13 5.33 1.28 10.63
C ALA A 13 5.91 0.13 11.45
N VAL A 14 5.66 0.18 12.75
CA VAL A 14 6.01 -0.91 13.67
C VAL A 14 5.02 -2.06 13.50
N ASN A 15 3.72 -1.75 13.60
CA ASN A 15 2.66 -2.76 13.54
C ASN A 15 1.63 -2.49 12.45
N GLU A 16 1.26 -1.23 12.23
CA GLU A 16 0.20 -0.88 11.30
C GLU A 16 0.26 0.57 10.83
N GLY A 17 -0.50 0.87 9.78
CA GLY A 17 -0.72 2.23 9.31
C GLY A 17 -1.80 2.30 8.25
N TRP A 18 -2.11 3.53 7.84
CA TRP A 18 -3.20 3.83 6.91
C TRP A 18 -2.73 4.60 5.69
N ILE A 19 -3.29 4.31 4.51
CA ILE A 19 -3.04 5.05 3.27
C ILE A 19 -4.38 5.59 2.79
N PHE A 20 -4.55 6.91 2.79
CA PHE A 20 -5.81 7.57 2.49
C PHE A 20 -5.87 8.17 1.09
N GLY A 21 -7.08 8.41 0.58
CA GLY A 21 -7.31 9.22 -0.60
C GLY A 21 -6.91 8.54 -1.92
N LEU A 22 -7.04 7.22 -2.01
CA LEU A 22 -6.78 6.47 -3.24
C LEU A 22 -7.96 6.59 -4.22
N GLU A 23 -7.65 6.56 -5.51
CA GLU A 23 -8.63 6.65 -6.60
C GLU A 23 -8.40 5.60 -7.69
N GLN A 24 -9.49 5.13 -8.28
CA GLN A 24 -9.53 4.17 -9.36
C GLN A 24 -10.68 4.55 -10.31
N ASN A 25 -10.37 4.84 -11.57
CA ASN A 25 -11.36 5.18 -12.59
C ASN A 25 -10.82 4.89 -14.00
N SER A 26 -11.48 5.41 -15.05
CA SER A 26 -11.07 5.23 -16.46
C SER A 26 -9.74 5.89 -16.82
N SER A 27 -9.19 6.71 -15.93
CA SER A 27 -8.00 7.52 -16.17
C SER A 27 -6.96 7.39 -15.06
N THR A 28 -7.25 6.69 -13.97
CA THR A 28 -6.30 6.46 -12.87
C THR A 28 -6.46 5.07 -12.26
N ARG A 29 -5.37 4.54 -11.71
CA ARG A 29 -5.37 3.30 -10.92
C ARG A 29 -4.51 3.44 -9.69
N SER A 30 -4.94 2.82 -8.59
CA SER A 30 -4.19 2.82 -7.34
C SER A 30 -3.49 1.49 -7.12
N ASN A 31 -2.20 1.56 -6.78
CA ASN A 31 -1.39 0.42 -6.37
C ASN A 31 -0.94 0.59 -4.91
N LEU A 32 -0.63 -0.52 -4.26
CA LEU A 32 -0.02 -0.55 -2.93
C LEU A 32 1.40 -1.14 -3.05
N GLY A 33 2.41 -0.36 -2.67
CA GLY A 33 3.79 -0.85 -2.51
C GLY A 33 4.07 -1.15 -1.04
N VAL A 34 4.74 -2.26 -0.75
CA VAL A 34 5.07 -2.70 0.62
C VAL A 34 6.48 -3.28 0.67
N ALA A 35 7.29 -2.86 1.65
CA ALA A 35 8.65 -3.33 1.86
C ALA A 35 8.90 -3.72 3.32
N ASN A 36 9.62 -4.84 3.52
CA ASN A 36 10.29 -5.13 4.78
C ASN A 36 11.58 -4.30 4.86
N VAL A 37 11.62 -3.35 5.81
CA VAL A 37 12.74 -2.42 6.01
C VAL A 37 13.47 -2.68 7.32
N GLY A 38 13.26 -3.88 7.87
CA GLY A 38 13.93 -4.37 9.04
C GLY A 38 15.46 -4.40 8.94
N SER A 39 16.11 -4.27 10.09
CA SER A 39 17.58 -4.28 10.19
C SER A 39 18.15 -5.54 10.83
N THR A 40 17.31 -6.43 11.37
CA THR A 40 17.76 -7.64 12.10
C THR A 40 17.83 -8.89 11.21
N GLY A 41 17.31 -8.82 9.99
CA GLY A 41 17.32 -9.93 9.03
C GLY A 41 16.13 -10.89 9.18
N GLY A 42 15.04 -10.46 9.84
CA GLY A 42 13.82 -11.24 9.98
C GLY A 42 12.85 -11.11 8.80
N SER A 43 11.98 -12.12 8.65
CA SER A 43 10.81 -12.03 7.76
C SER A 43 9.61 -11.43 8.50
N ILE A 44 8.70 -10.80 7.74
CA ILE A 44 7.41 -10.31 8.25
C ILE A 44 6.26 -10.84 7.43
N THR A 45 5.14 -11.11 8.08
CA THR A 45 3.87 -11.42 7.42
C THR A 45 2.96 -10.21 7.56
N LEU A 46 2.43 -9.74 6.44
CA LEU A 46 1.58 -8.54 6.36
C LEU A 46 0.22 -8.91 5.77
N GLN A 47 -0.76 -8.06 6.04
CA GLN A 47 -2.11 -8.12 5.48
C GLN A 47 -2.62 -6.70 5.29
N TYR A 48 -3.49 -6.49 4.29
CA TYR A 48 -4.18 -5.22 4.15
C TYR A 48 -5.69 -5.39 4.04
N ASP A 49 -6.41 -4.39 4.53
CA ASP A 49 -7.84 -4.21 4.32
C ASP A 49 -8.09 -3.01 3.40
N VAL A 50 -9.15 -3.09 2.60
CA VAL A 50 -9.62 -1.99 1.74
C VAL A 50 -10.95 -1.48 2.25
N TYR A 51 -11.05 -0.17 2.43
CA TYR A 51 -12.25 0.52 2.86
C TYR A 51 -12.79 1.42 1.76
N ASP A 52 -14.11 1.43 1.61
CA ASP A 52 -14.82 2.36 0.74
C ASP A 52 -14.69 3.79 1.28
N GLY A 53 -14.17 4.70 0.44
CA GLY A 53 -13.96 6.10 0.82
C GLY A 53 -15.26 6.90 1.02
N THR A 54 -16.39 6.39 0.56
CA THR A 54 -17.71 7.03 0.71
C THR A 54 -18.42 6.57 1.98
N THR A 55 -18.44 5.27 2.22
CA THR A 55 -19.22 4.66 3.32
C THR A 55 -18.37 4.40 4.57
N GLY A 56 -17.05 4.36 4.44
CA GLY A 56 -16.13 3.96 5.51
C GLY A 56 -16.18 2.47 5.86
N LEU A 57 -16.92 1.67 5.10
CA LEU A 57 -17.04 0.23 5.34
C LEU A 57 -15.84 -0.51 4.79
N LYS A 58 -15.38 -1.52 5.53
CA LYS A 58 -14.41 -2.48 5.02
C LYS A 58 -15.07 -3.37 3.98
N THR A 59 -14.51 -3.39 2.78
CA THR A 59 -15.00 -4.14 1.62
C THR A 59 -14.15 -5.36 1.28
N PHE A 60 -12.87 -5.36 1.67
CA PHE A 60 -11.94 -6.44 1.33
C PHE A 60 -10.87 -6.60 2.41
N THR A 61 -10.39 -7.84 2.57
CA THR A 61 -9.21 -8.20 3.35
C THR A 61 -8.37 -9.14 2.48
N SER A 62 -7.08 -8.86 2.34
CA SER A 62 -6.17 -9.71 1.58
C SER A 62 -5.87 -11.02 2.30
N ASP A 63 -5.44 -12.04 1.57
CA ASP A 63 -4.68 -13.12 2.19
C ASP A 63 -3.37 -12.54 2.79
N PRO A 64 -2.86 -13.11 3.90
CA PRO A 64 -1.56 -12.73 4.43
C PRO A 64 -0.44 -13.05 3.44
N PHE A 65 0.55 -12.18 3.33
CA PHE A 65 1.72 -12.37 2.48
C PHE A 65 3.02 -12.11 3.25
N MET A 66 4.05 -12.91 2.98
CA MET A 66 5.33 -12.83 3.67
C MET A 66 6.35 -12.06 2.83
N LEU A 67 7.12 -11.19 3.48
CA LEU A 67 8.30 -10.54 2.92
C LEU A 67 9.53 -10.92 3.75
N GLY A 68 10.52 -11.52 3.07
CA GLY A 68 11.85 -11.70 3.64
C GLY A 68 12.59 -10.38 3.86
N PRO A 69 13.81 -10.42 4.42
CA PRO A 69 14.61 -9.22 4.67
C PRO A 69 14.84 -8.40 3.39
N GLY A 70 14.54 -7.09 3.44
CA GLY A 70 14.64 -6.21 2.27
C GLY A 70 13.64 -6.51 1.14
N GLY A 71 12.74 -7.48 1.33
CA GLY A 71 11.74 -7.88 0.35
C GLY A 71 10.74 -6.76 0.10
N TRP A 72 10.35 -6.59 -1.17
CA TRP A 72 9.35 -5.63 -1.60
C TRP A 72 8.35 -6.30 -2.54
N THR A 73 7.09 -5.87 -2.46
CA THR A 73 6.03 -6.27 -3.37
C THR A 73 5.13 -5.11 -3.73
N GLN A 74 4.46 -5.21 -4.88
CA GLN A 74 3.45 -4.28 -5.33
C GLN A 74 2.16 -5.01 -5.67
N ILE A 75 1.06 -4.53 -5.09
CA ILE A 75 -0.29 -4.96 -5.40
C ILE A 75 -0.88 -3.94 -6.37
N ASN A 76 -1.17 -4.38 -7.59
CA ASN A 76 -1.75 -3.53 -8.62
C ASN A 76 -3.27 -3.45 -8.50
N GLY A 77 -3.84 -2.27 -8.80
CA GLY A 77 -5.30 -2.08 -8.87
C GLY A 77 -6.00 -2.39 -7.55
N VAL A 78 -5.41 -1.98 -6.42
CA VAL A 78 -5.83 -2.38 -5.07
C VAL A 78 -7.30 -2.04 -4.77
N LEU A 79 -7.83 -0.95 -5.33
CA LEU A 79 -9.26 -0.61 -5.23
C LEU A 79 -10.12 -1.38 -6.23
N ALA A 80 -9.64 -1.61 -7.46
CA ALA A 80 -10.35 -2.40 -8.46
C ALA A 80 -10.59 -3.84 -7.99
N ASN A 81 -9.61 -4.45 -7.30
CA ASN A 81 -9.74 -5.77 -6.68
C ASN A 81 -10.85 -5.82 -5.61
N ALA A 82 -11.23 -4.68 -5.04
CA ALA A 82 -12.32 -4.52 -4.07
C ALA A 82 -13.61 -3.96 -4.70
N GLY A 83 -13.64 -3.73 -6.02
CA GLY A 83 -14.80 -3.13 -6.72
C GLY A 83 -15.04 -1.66 -6.39
N LEU A 84 -14.02 -0.92 -5.97
CA LEU A 84 -14.13 0.48 -5.52
C LEU A 84 -13.50 1.47 -6.49
N SER A 85 -14.09 2.67 -6.56
CA SER A 85 -13.53 3.82 -7.29
C SER A 85 -12.76 4.80 -6.39
N LYS A 86 -13.07 4.84 -5.09
CA LYS A 86 -12.38 5.65 -4.09
C LYS A 86 -12.27 4.87 -2.80
N GLY A 87 -11.14 4.98 -2.12
CA GLY A 87 -10.92 4.22 -0.91
C GLY A 87 -9.64 4.56 -0.16
N TYR A 88 -9.44 3.81 0.91
CA TYR A 88 -8.24 3.87 1.73
C TYR A 88 -7.90 2.48 2.26
N LEU A 89 -6.65 2.32 2.66
CA LEU A 89 -6.10 1.03 3.07
C LEU A 89 -5.70 1.06 4.53
N HIS A 90 -5.89 -0.06 5.21
CA HIS A 90 -5.22 -0.38 6.46
C HIS A 90 -4.20 -1.46 6.18
N VAL A 91 -2.92 -1.24 6.47
CA VAL A 91 -1.87 -2.23 6.31
C VAL A 91 -1.35 -2.61 7.70
N ARG A 92 -1.30 -3.90 8.01
CA ARG A 92 -0.91 -4.40 9.33
C ARG A 92 0.04 -5.59 9.23
N LYS A 93 0.95 -5.68 10.19
CA LYS A 93 1.83 -6.82 10.43
C LYS A 93 1.10 -7.85 11.27
N ILE A 94 1.04 -9.07 10.73
CA ILE A 94 0.43 -10.24 11.36
C ILE A 94 1.47 -10.99 12.19
N SER A 95 2.72 -11.06 11.72
CA SER A 95 3.83 -11.68 12.46
C SER A 95 5.20 -11.16 12.02
N GLY A 96 6.21 -11.43 12.84
CA GLY A 96 7.59 -10.97 12.67
C GLY A 96 7.85 -9.65 13.40
N ASP A 97 9.11 -9.39 13.73
CA ASP A 97 9.49 -8.26 14.59
C ASP A 97 10.05 -7.06 13.82
N GLU A 98 10.32 -7.23 12.53
CA GLU A 98 10.83 -6.14 11.69
C GLU A 98 9.77 -5.07 11.39
N ARG A 99 10.23 -3.89 11.01
CA ARG A 99 9.38 -2.78 10.57
C ARG A 99 9.11 -2.87 9.07
N PHE A 100 8.04 -2.22 8.62
CA PHE A 100 7.70 -2.16 7.21
C PHE A 100 7.44 -0.73 6.73
N TRP A 101 7.71 -0.51 5.44
CA TRP A 101 7.19 0.62 4.69
C TRP A 101 6.02 0.17 3.85
N ALA A 102 5.02 1.02 3.75
CA ALA A 102 3.96 0.90 2.76
C ALA A 102 3.64 2.27 2.18
N TYR A 103 3.09 2.29 0.98
CA TYR A 103 2.66 3.51 0.32
C TYR A 103 1.66 3.20 -0.79
N GLY A 104 0.78 4.15 -1.05
CA GLY A 104 -0.06 4.15 -2.23
C GLY A 104 0.65 4.79 -3.41
N VAL A 105 0.26 4.37 -4.61
CA VAL A 105 0.61 5.07 -5.86
C VAL A 105 -0.64 5.24 -6.69
N ILE A 106 -1.03 6.48 -6.94
CA ILE A 106 -2.08 6.79 -7.93
C ILE A 106 -1.38 7.03 -9.25
N ASN A 107 -1.52 6.09 -10.17
CA ASN A 107 -0.93 6.20 -11.50
C ASN A 107 -1.97 6.74 -12.49
N ASP A 108 -1.54 7.56 -13.43
CA ASP A 108 -2.37 7.88 -14.59
C ASP A 108 -2.49 6.66 -15.53
N GLY A 109 -3.67 6.49 -16.12
CA GLY A 109 -4.09 5.29 -16.84
C GLY A 109 -4.91 4.32 -15.99
N ALA A 110 -6.00 3.80 -16.56
CA ALA A 110 -6.86 2.81 -15.92
C ALA A 110 -6.13 1.48 -15.65
N ASP A 111 -5.14 1.16 -16.49
CA ASP A 111 -4.31 -0.03 -16.43
C ASP A 111 -2.88 0.28 -16.93
N SER A 112 -2.04 -0.74 -17.04
CA SER A 112 -0.65 -0.58 -17.49
C SER A 112 -0.48 -0.28 -18.99
N SER A 113 -1.55 -0.35 -19.77
CA SER A 113 -1.55 -0.10 -21.23
C SER A 113 -2.09 1.27 -21.62
N SER A 114 -2.58 2.03 -20.65
CA SER A 114 -3.17 3.35 -20.82
C SER A 114 -2.42 4.41 -19.99
N GLY A 115 -2.49 5.68 -20.41
CA GLY A 115 -1.77 6.79 -19.75
C GLY A 115 -0.24 6.73 -19.93
N THR A 116 0.48 7.63 -19.25
CA THR A 116 1.96 7.62 -19.21
C THR A 116 2.50 6.69 -18.12
N ASN A 117 1.65 6.19 -17.24
CA ASN A 117 2.00 5.36 -16.09
C ASN A 117 2.90 6.11 -15.08
N ASP A 118 2.70 7.41 -14.96
CA ASP A 118 3.33 8.27 -13.97
C ASP A 118 2.52 8.24 -12.67
N GLY A 119 3.24 8.04 -11.57
CA GLY A 119 2.67 7.78 -10.25
C GLY A 119 2.80 8.95 -9.31
N SER A 120 1.71 9.28 -8.63
CA SER A 120 1.71 10.15 -7.45
C SER A 120 1.84 9.32 -6.18
N TYR A 121 2.85 9.62 -5.37
CA TYR A 121 3.10 8.95 -4.10
C TYR A 121 2.06 9.33 -3.03
N VAL A 122 1.57 8.35 -2.30
CA VAL A 122 0.67 8.54 -1.16
C VAL A 122 1.27 7.87 0.07
N ALA A 123 1.62 8.68 1.07
CA ALA A 123 2.29 8.22 2.27
C ALA A 123 1.39 7.31 3.13
N LEU A 124 2.01 6.37 3.83
CA LEU A 124 1.41 5.67 4.96
C LEU A 124 1.47 6.57 6.20
N ALA A 125 0.32 6.78 6.83
CA ALA A 125 0.22 7.29 8.19
C ALA A 125 0.42 6.12 9.17
N ALA A 126 1.67 5.93 9.63
CA ALA A 126 1.99 4.90 10.61
C ALA A 126 1.32 5.19 11.98
N ILE A 127 0.83 4.15 12.64
CA ILE A 127 0.41 4.22 14.05
C ILE A 127 1.63 3.80 14.88
N GLN A 128 2.10 4.71 15.74
CA GLN A 128 3.24 4.49 16.63
C GLN A 128 2.82 3.93 17.98
#